data_AF-A0A6J1J152-F1
#
_entry.id   AF-A0A6J1J152-F1
#
_cell.length_a   1.000
_cell.length_b   1.000
_cell.length_c   1.000
_cell.angle_alpha   90.00
_cell.angle_beta   90.00
_cell.angle_gamma   90.00
#
_symmetry.space_group_name_H-M   'P 1'
#
loop_
_entity.id
_entity.type
_entity.pdbx_description
1 polymer ?
#
loop_
_entity_poly.entity_id
_entity_poly.type
_entity_poly.pdbx_seq_one_letter_code
_entity_poly.pdbx_strand_id
1 'polypeptide(L)'
;MASTPSTVESIDLDVSQFCHTPFYCEENVYFLCKKLCTNRMDDATGADLFVVFISNEKKQIPLWHQKASKREDGLVLWDYHVICVQRKTEGVFPFIVWDLDSTLPLPIPLGSYVSQAIRPSFQISPEYQRLFRIIHAPIFFRHFASDRRHMKDSNGNWIAKPPDYEAIVAEDGTIHNLYEYMAIKAADVYTNNIDVKDAVFSQKLGAVANDLEELFSHIL
;
A
#
# COMPACT_ATOMS: atom_id res chain seq x y z
N MET A 1 16.06 -37.09 24.52
CA MET A 1 14.84 -36.73 23.77
C MET A 1 15.07 -35.34 23.21
N ALA A 2 15.31 -35.24 21.91
CA ALA A 2 15.55 -33.96 21.25
C ALA A 2 14.20 -33.37 20.86
N SER A 3 13.93 -32.17 21.37
CA SER A 3 12.73 -31.39 21.09
C SER A 3 12.81 -30.84 19.66
N THR A 4 11.90 -31.27 18.80
CA THR A 4 11.73 -30.73 17.45
C THR A 4 11.22 -29.29 17.55
N PRO A 5 11.80 -28.31 16.84
CA PRO A 5 11.27 -26.96 16.83
C PRO A 5 9.97 -26.94 16.00
N SER A 6 8.91 -26.37 16.57
CA SER A 6 7.64 -26.15 15.89
C SER A 6 7.85 -25.22 14.70
N THR A 7 7.72 -25.74 13.50
CA THR A 7 7.59 -24.97 12.27
C THR A 7 6.35 -24.10 12.38
N VAL A 8 6.55 -22.78 12.40
CA VAL A 8 5.47 -21.80 12.22
C VAL A 8 4.97 -22.00 10.79
N GLU A 9 3.77 -22.56 10.64
CA GLU A 9 3.10 -22.65 9.34
C GLU A 9 2.90 -21.22 8.81
N SER A 10 3.63 -20.86 7.76
CA SER A 10 3.30 -19.70 6.94
C SER A 10 2.01 -20.05 6.21
N ILE A 11 0.88 -19.53 6.70
CA ILE A 11 -0.36 -19.55 5.94
C ILE A 11 -0.16 -18.56 4.79
N ASP A 12 0.33 -19.05 3.64
CA ASP A 12 0.26 -18.31 2.40
C ASP A 12 -1.22 -18.14 2.06
N LEU A 13 -1.75 -16.94 2.33
CA LEU A 13 -3.13 -16.61 2.04
C LEU A 13 -3.25 -16.45 0.53
N ASP A 14 -4.15 -17.21 -0.08
CA ASP A 14 -4.43 -17.10 -1.50
C ASP A 14 -5.11 -15.76 -1.82
N VAL A 15 -4.56 -15.02 -2.79
CA VAL A 15 -5.11 -13.76 -3.31
C VAL A 15 -6.55 -13.94 -3.81
N SER A 16 -6.92 -15.14 -4.26
CA SER A 16 -8.29 -15.47 -4.69
C SER A 16 -9.36 -15.21 -3.61
N GLN A 17 -8.95 -15.13 -2.34
CA GLN A 17 -9.85 -14.81 -1.24
C GLN A 17 -10.22 -13.32 -1.22
N PHE A 18 -9.43 -12.44 -1.84
CA PHE A 18 -9.62 -10.99 -1.80
C PHE A 18 -10.27 -10.47 -3.08
N CYS A 19 -10.98 -9.35 -2.96
CA CYS A 19 -11.43 -8.63 -4.14
C CYS A 19 -10.20 -7.98 -4.79
N HIS A 20 -9.82 -8.47 -5.97
CA HIS A 20 -8.66 -8.00 -6.71
C HIS A 20 -9.01 -7.74 -8.17
N THR A 21 -8.73 -6.52 -8.62
CA THR A 21 -8.81 -6.11 -10.02
C THR A 21 -7.45 -5.52 -10.41
N PRO A 22 -6.72 -6.13 -11.38
CA PRO A 22 -5.43 -5.59 -11.82
C PRO A 22 -5.55 -4.12 -12.24
N PHE A 23 -4.54 -3.31 -11.91
CA PHE A 23 -4.46 -1.87 -12.19
C PHE A 23 -5.39 -0.96 -11.35
N TYR A 24 -6.09 -1.51 -10.35
CA TYR A 24 -6.89 -0.75 -9.39
C TYR A 24 -6.38 -0.99 -7.95
N CYS A 25 -5.05 -0.90 -7.77
CA CYS A 25 -4.39 -1.21 -6.50
C CYS A 25 -4.92 -0.38 -5.32
N GLU A 26 -5.36 0.86 -5.57
CA GLU A 26 -5.99 1.73 -4.59
C GLU A 26 -7.33 1.19 -4.07
N GLU A 27 -8.15 0.58 -4.94
CA GLU A 27 -9.41 -0.03 -4.54
C GLU A 27 -9.18 -1.43 -3.94
N ASN A 28 -8.25 -2.20 -4.51
CA ASN A 28 -7.85 -3.50 -3.98
C ASN A 28 -7.40 -3.38 -2.52
N VAL A 29 -6.58 -2.38 -2.20
CA VAL A 29 -6.13 -2.11 -0.83
C VAL A 29 -7.28 -1.59 0.05
N TYR A 30 -8.20 -0.76 -0.47
CA TYR A 30 -9.39 -0.34 0.26
C TYR A 30 -10.20 -1.55 0.76
N PHE A 31 -10.55 -2.47 -0.13
CA PHE A 31 -11.34 -3.65 0.22
C PHE A 31 -10.56 -4.69 1.01
N LEU A 32 -9.26 -4.83 0.76
CA LEU A 32 -8.37 -5.63 1.58
C LEU A 32 -8.41 -5.15 3.04
N CYS A 33 -8.21 -3.85 3.29
CA CYS A 33 -8.25 -3.30 4.64
C CYS A 33 -9.62 -3.52 5.29
N LYS A 34 -10.72 -3.28 4.57
CA LYS A 34 -12.08 -3.57 5.07
C LYS A 34 -12.25 -5.04 5.46
N LYS A 35 -11.75 -5.96 4.63
CA LYS A 35 -11.84 -7.41 4.91
C LYS A 35 -10.98 -7.82 6.11
N LEU A 36 -9.79 -7.24 6.26
CA LEU A 36 -8.93 -7.48 7.42
C LEU A 36 -9.58 -6.99 8.72
N CYS A 37 -10.36 -5.90 8.68
CA CYS A 37 -11.18 -5.46 9.81
C CYS A 37 -12.31 -6.45 10.15
N THR A 38 -13.06 -6.92 9.15
CA THR A 38 -14.22 -7.81 9.41
C THR A 38 -13.83 -9.19 9.93
N ASN A 39 -12.63 -9.67 9.60
CA ASN A 39 -12.14 -10.97 10.07
C ASN A 39 -11.70 -10.96 11.55
N ARG A 40 -11.74 -9.81 12.21
CA ARG A 40 -11.34 -9.65 13.61
C ARG A 40 -12.58 -9.38 14.46
N MET A 41 -12.80 -10.21 15.48
CA MET A 41 -13.96 -10.08 16.34
C MET A 41 -13.91 -8.83 17.23
N ASP A 42 -12.70 -8.29 17.49
CA ASP A 42 -12.47 -7.32 18.58
C ASP A 42 -11.99 -5.92 18.10
N ASP A 43 -11.67 -5.73 16.82
CA ASP A 43 -11.25 -4.43 16.27
C ASP A 43 -11.66 -4.26 14.79
N ALA A 44 -12.92 -3.86 14.58
CA ALA A 44 -13.45 -3.55 13.26
C ALA A 44 -12.99 -2.18 12.72
N THR A 45 -12.17 -1.42 13.47
CA THR A 45 -11.84 -0.04 13.09
C THR A 45 -10.71 0.03 12.07
N GLY A 46 -9.81 -0.96 12.04
CA GLY A 46 -8.58 -0.91 11.23
C GLY A 46 -7.50 -0.04 11.87
N ALA A 47 -7.50 0.09 13.19
CA ALA A 47 -6.56 0.95 13.92
C ALA A 47 -5.08 0.56 13.74
N ASP A 48 -4.80 -0.68 13.34
CA ASP A 48 -3.47 -1.20 13.05
C ASP A 48 -3.12 -1.23 11.56
N LEU A 49 -4.00 -0.73 10.69
CA LEU A 49 -3.83 -0.74 9.24
C LEU A 49 -3.42 0.63 8.71
N PHE A 50 -2.49 0.61 7.76
CA PHE A 50 -1.98 1.79 7.07
C PHE A 50 -2.01 1.54 5.57
N VAL A 51 -2.56 2.49 4.83
CA VAL A 51 -2.56 2.49 3.37
C VAL A 51 -1.35 3.30 2.90
N VAL A 52 -0.53 2.70 2.04
CA VAL A 52 0.70 3.33 1.55
C VAL A 52 0.63 3.48 0.05
N PHE A 53 0.56 4.72 -0.41
CA PHE A 53 0.76 5.07 -1.82
C PHE A 53 2.24 5.24 -2.09
N ILE A 54 2.74 4.62 -3.15
CA ILE A 54 4.12 4.69 -3.60
C ILE A 54 4.12 5.38 -4.97
N SER A 55 4.76 6.54 -5.06
CA SER A 55 4.86 7.29 -6.32
C SER A 55 6.03 8.27 -6.25
N ASN A 56 6.14 9.14 -7.25
CA ASN A 56 7.04 10.28 -7.27
C ASN A 56 6.54 11.34 -8.26
N GLU A 57 7.27 12.45 -8.36
CA GLU A 57 6.89 13.59 -9.21
C GLU A 57 6.81 13.23 -10.70
N LYS A 58 7.58 12.22 -11.14
CA LYS A 58 7.57 11.73 -12.52
C LYS A 58 6.51 10.66 -12.78
N LYS A 59 5.85 10.15 -11.74
CA LYS A 59 5.00 8.96 -11.81
C LYS A 59 5.74 7.83 -12.53
N GLN A 60 6.94 7.55 -12.05
CA GLN A 60 7.82 6.52 -12.58
C GLN A 60 8.60 5.91 -11.42
N ILE A 61 8.04 4.88 -10.79
CA ILE A 61 8.64 4.21 -9.64
C ILE A 61 8.92 2.73 -9.98
N PRO A 62 10.18 2.27 -9.85
CA PRO A 62 10.51 0.86 -10.04
C PRO A 62 10.12 0.07 -8.79
N LEU A 63 9.42 -1.05 -9.00
CA LEU A 63 9.17 -2.09 -7.99
C LEU A 63 9.50 -3.46 -8.57
N TRP A 64 10.15 -4.30 -7.78
CA TRP A 64 10.50 -5.69 -8.13
C TRP A 64 9.47 -6.68 -7.58
N HIS A 65 9.53 -7.92 -8.06
CA HIS A 65 8.60 -8.99 -7.65
C HIS A 65 7.13 -8.62 -7.86
N GLN A 66 6.79 -8.09 -9.03
CA GLN A 66 5.43 -7.67 -9.38
C GLN A 66 4.84 -8.61 -10.44
N LYS A 67 3.62 -9.09 -10.23
CA LYS A 67 2.89 -10.04 -11.10
C LYS A 67 2.68 -9.51 -12.52
N ALA A 68 2.63 -8.19 -12.70
CA ALA A 68 2.47 -7.57 -14.01
C ALA A 68 3.73 -7.66 -14.89
N SER A 69 4.90 -7.99 -14.32
CA SER A 69 6.13 -8.15 -15.09
C SER A 69 6.19 -9.50 -15.80
N LYS A 70 6.75 -9.50 -17.00
CA LYS A 70 7.18 -10.73 -17.70
C LYS A 70 8.65 -11.08 -17.43
N ARG A 71 9.37 -10.23 -16.70
CA ARG A 71 10.78 -10.44 -16.36
C ARG A 71 10.89 -11.35 -15.15
N GLU A 72 11.97 -12.12 -15.08
CA GLU A 72 12.26 -13.01 -13.95
C GLU A 72 12.43 -12.25 -12.63
N ASP A 73 13.00 -11.04 -12.68
CA ASP A 73 13.16 -10.17 -11.52
C ASP A 73 11.88 -9.45 -11.09
N GLY A 74 10.78 -9.62 -11.84
CA GLY A 74 9.50 -9.02 -11.54
C GLY A 74 9.48 -7.49 -11.64
N LEU A 75 10.45 -6.85 -12.30
CA LEU A 75 10.53 -5.39 -12.36
C LEU A 75 9.36 -4.80 -13.17
N VAL A 76 8.66 -3.84 -12.56
CA VAL A 76 7.65 -2.98 -13.20
C VAL A 76 7.97 -1.52 -12.88
N LEU A 77 7.80 -0.64 -13.87
CA LEU A 77 7.85 0.80 -13.70
C LEU A 77 6.41 1.31 -13.59
N TRP A 78 5.96 1.56 -12.36
CA TRP A 78 4.61 2.02 -12.06
C TRP A 78 4.50 3.54 -12.11
N ASP A 79 3.31 4.05 -12.42
CA ASP A 79 2.96 5.45 -12.21
C ASP A 79 2.67 5.74 -10.73
N TYR A 80 1.96 4.81 -10.09
CA TYR A 80 1.89 4.66 -8.65
C TYR A 80 1.57 3.20 -8.31
N HIS A 81 1.81 2.81 -7.06
CA HIS A 81 1.34 1.53 -6.52
C HIS A 81 0.80 1.74 -5.11
N VAL A 82 -0.11 0.87 -4.66
CA VAL A 82 -0.69 0.96 -3.31
C VAL A 82 -0.56 -0.39 -2.60
N ILE A 83 -0.08 -0.34 -1.35
CA ILE A 83 0.04 -1.50 -0.47
C ILE A 83 -0.64 -1.21 0.88
N CYS A 84 -0.95 -2.26 1.63
CA CYS A 84 -1.37 -2.15 3.02
C CYS A 84 -0.23 -2.60 3.94
N VAL A 85 0.08 -1.80 4.96
CA VAL A 85 0.96 -2.19 6.07
C VAL A 85 0.10 -2.41 7.30
N GLN A 86 0.31 -3.53 7.98
CA GLN A 86 -0.40 -3.91 9.19
C GLN A 86 0.58 -4.00 10.36
N ARG A 87 0.27 -3.28 11.45
CA ARG A 87 0.96 -3.43 12.73
C ARG A 87 0.46 -4.69 13.43
N LYS A 88 1.38 -5.52 13.92
CA LYS A 88 1.07 -6.73 14.68
C LYS A 88 1.29 -6.48 16.17
N THR A 89 0.35 -6.94 17.00
CA THR A 89 0.49 -6.92 18.47
C THR A 89 1.36 -8.07 18.98
N GLU A 90 1.47 -9.14 18.20
CA GLU A 90 2.20 -10.36 18.52
C GLU A 90 3.03 -10.83 17.31
N GLY A 91 4.17 -11.46 17.59
CA GLY A 91 5.09 -11.98 16.58
C GLY A 91 6.46 -11.31 16.61
N VAL A 92 7.40 -11.86 15.84
CA VAL A 92 8.80 -11.38 15.79
C VAL A 92 8.91 -10.06 15.04
N PHE A 93 8.03 -9.83 14.06
CA PHE A 93 8.05 -8.64 13.20
C PHE A 93 6.86 -7.73 13.53
N PRO A 94 7.08 -6.46 13.92
CA PRO A 94 6.00 -5.56 14.33
C PRO A 94 5.13 -5.08 13.17
N PHE A 95 5.62 -5.18 11.94
CA PHE A 95 4.90 -4.76 10.74
C PHE A 95 5.00 -5.80 9.61
N ILE A 96 3.87 -6.06 8.98
CA ILE A 96 3.76 -6.90 7.78
C ILE A 96 3.09 -6.14 6.64
N VAL A 97 3.48 -6.45 5.41
CA VAL A 97 3.00 -5.85 4.17
C VAL A 97 2.06 -6.81 3.47
N TRP A 98 0.97 -6.25 2.96
CA TRP A 98 0.02 -6.88 2.07
C TRP A 98 0.06 -6.17 0.73
N ASP A 99 0.64 -6.82 -0.28
CA ASP A 99 0.65 -6.38 -1.67
C ASP A 99 0.03 -7.49 -2.54
N LEU A 100 -1.20 -7.28 -3.00
CA LEU A 100 -1.92 -8.27 -3.81
C LEU A 100 -1.31 -8.42 -5.21
N ASP A 101 -0.50 -7.47 -5.67
CA ASP A 101 0.17 -7.48 -6.96
C ASP A 101 1.61 -8.01 -6.89
N SER A 102 2.11 -8.32 -5.68
CA SER A 102 3.44 -8.92 -5.51
C SER A 102 3.47 -10.42 -5.80
N THR A 103 4.62 -10.92 -6.27
CA THR A 103 4.95 -12.35 -6.32
C THR A 103 5.64 -12.86 -5.04
N LEU A 104 5.89 -11.97 -4.07
CA LEU A 104 6.41 -12.35 -2.74
C LEU A 104 5.30 -13.03 -1.90
N PRO A 105 5.65 -13.71 -0.80
CA PRO A 105 4.67 -14.22 0.16
C PRO A 105 3.67 -13.16 0.62
N LEU A 106 2.44 -13.58 0.92
CA LEU A 106 1.36 -12.69 1.31
C LEU A 106 0.69 -13.17 2.60
N PRO A 107 0.78 -12.40 3.70
CA PRO A 107 1.59 -11.20 3.91
C PRO A 107 3.09 -11.52 4.12
N ILE A 108 3.95 -10.49 4.08
CA ILE A 108 5.40 -10.59 4.28
C ILE A 108 5.91 -9.54 5.29
N PRO A 109 6.95 -9.80 6.11
CA PRO A 109 7.53 -8.78 6.99
C PRO A 109 7.99 -7.52 6.23
N LEU A 110 7.82 -6.33 6.84
CA LEU A 110 8.13 -5.04 6.21
C LEU A 110 9.56 -4.97 5.67
N GLY A 111 10.57 -5.31 6.49
CA GLY A 111 11.97 -5.28 6.04
C GLY A 111 12.27 -6.27 4.90
N SER A 112 11.57 -7.41 4.87
CA SER A 112 11.67 -8.36 3.75
C SER A 112 11.05 -7.81 2.47
N TYR A 113 9.93 -7.09 2.55
CA TYR A 113 9.34 -6.40 1.40
C TYR A 113 10.25 -5.27 0.90
N VAL A 114 10.79 -4.45 1.82
CA VAL A 114 11.66 -3.33 1.46
C VAL A 114 12.95 -3.81 0.81
N SER A 115 13.60 -4.83 1.36
CA SER A 115 14.84 -5.38 0.78
C SER A 115 14.66 -6.06 -0.58
N GLN A 116 13.47 -6.63 -0.87
CA GLN A 116 13.22 -7.40 -2.09
C GLN A 116 12.42 -6.65 -3.16
N ALA A 117 11.30 -6.01 -2.80
CA ALA A 117 10.42 -5.32 -3.75
C ALA A 117 10.82 -3.86 -3.96
N ILE A 118 11.20 -3.14 -2.90
CA ILE A 118 11.62 -1.73 -3.00
C ILE A 118 13.10 -1.63 -3.40
N ARG A 119 13.97 -2.45 -2.79
CA ARG A 119 15.42 -2.53 -3.04
C ARG A 119 16.12 -1.15 -2.97
N PRO A 120 16.13 -0.47 -1.81
CA PRO A 120 16.81 0.83 -1.69
C PRO A 120 18.32 0.78 -1.96
N SER A 121 18.96 -0.40 -1.80
CA SER A 121 20.37 -0.61 -2.14
C SER A 121 20.66 -0.67 -3.64
N PHE A 122 19.64 -0.85 -4.49
CA PHE A 122 19.80 -0.82 -5.93
C PHE A 122 19.89 0.63 -6.40
N GLN A 123 21.00 0.99 -7.04
CA GLN A 123 21.22 2.34 -7.54
C GLN A 123 20.25 2.67 -8.67
N ILE A 124 19.41 3.67 -8.46
CA ILE A 124 18.49 4.23 -9.44
C ILE A 124 18.76 5.73 -9.60
N SER A 125 18.45 6.29 -10.77
CA SER A 125 18.50 7.74 -10.96
C SER A 125 17.60 8.45 -9.94
N PRO A 126 17.99 9.65 -9.45
CA PRO A 126 17.18 10.42 -8.51
C PRO A 126 15.73 10.65 -8.96
N GLU A 127 15.47 10.78 -10.26
CA GLU A 127 14.10 10.96 -10.77
C GLU A 127 13.17 9.74 -10.57
N TYR A 128 13.72 8.56 -10.31
CA TYR A 128 12.97 7.32 -10.06
C TYR A 128 12.82 7.00 -8.57
N GLN A 129 13.37 7.84 -7.68
CA GLN A 129 13.31 7.60 -6.25
C GLN A 129 11.86 7.49 -5.81
N ARG A 130 11.57 6.50 -4.97
CA ARG A 130 10.22 6.24 -4.47
C ARG A 130 9.97 7.16 -3.28
N LEU A 131 8.79 7.77 -3.27
CA LEU A 131 8.24 8.44 -2.11
C LEU A 131 7.00 7.68 -1.66
N PHE A 132 6.74 7.74 -0.38
CA PHE A 132 5.69 6.99 0.28
C PHE A 132 4.74 7.96 0.94
N ARG A 133 3.45 7.88 0.65
CA ARG A 133 2.39 8.56 1.40
C ARG A 133 1.65 7.54 2.25
N ILE A 134 1.69 7.72 3.57
CA ILE A 134 1.18 6.76 4.55
C ILE A 134 -0.03 7.38 5.24
N ILE A 135 -1.18 6.70 5.12
CA ILE A 135 -2.46 7.14 5.67
C ILE A 135 -2.98 6.06 6.62
N HIS A 136 -3.46 6.47 7.79
CA HIS A 136 -4.17 5.57 8.70
C HIS A 136 -5.49 5.08 8.06
N ALA A 137 -5.75 3.78 8.06
CA ALA A 137 -6.88 3.21 7.33
C ALA A 137 -8.26 3.80 7.72
N PRO A 138 -8.57 4.09 9.00
CA PRO A 138 -9.79 4.82 9.37
C PRO A 138 -9.96 6.16 8.65
N ILE A 139 -8.88 6.93 8.47
CA ILE A 139 -8.93 8.18 7.70
C ILE A 139 -9.18 7.89 6.23
N PHE A 140 -8.46 6.91 5.67
CA PHE A 140 -8.61 6.53 4.27
C PHE A 140 -10.05 6.09 3.95
N PHE A 141 -10.69 5.31 4.82
CA PHE A 141 -12.06 4.86 4.64
C PHE A 141 -13.08 6.01 4.53
N ARG A 142 -12.85 7.09 5.28
CA ARG A 142 -13.75 8.25 5.32
C ARG A 142 -13.57 9.16 4.11
N HIS A 143 -12.33 9.33 3.69
CA HIS A 143 -11.97 10.41 2.77
C HIS A 143 -11.64 9.95 1.35
N PHE A 144 -11.28 8.68 1.12
CA PHE A 144 -10.89 8.23 -0.21
C PHE A 144 -12.09 8.13 -1.16
N ALA A 145 -11.90 8.58 -2.40
CA ALA A 145 -12.87 8.45 -3.47
C ALA A 145 -12.21 8.30 -4.84
N SER A 146 -12.77 7.39 -5.65
CA SER A 146 -12.35 7.16 -7.02
C SER A 146 -13.54 6.82 -7.90
N ASP A 147 -13.83 7.71 -8.86
CA ASP A 147 -14.75 7.45 -9.97
C ASP A 147 -14.08 6.75 -11.15
N ARG A 148 -12.84 6.25 -10.95
CA ARG A 148 -12.05 5.47 -11.92
C ARG A 148 -11.70 6.21 -13.20
N ARG A 149 -11.89 7.54 -13.26
CA ARG A 149 -11.63 8.34 -14.47
C ARG A 149 -10.21 8.20 -15.01
N HIS A 150 -9.24 7.91 -14.14
CA HIS A 150 -7.84 7.74 -14.49
C HIS A 150 -7.58 6.49 -15.34
N MET A 151 -8.49 5.52 -15.34
CA MET A 151 -8.43 4.29 -16.14
C MET A 151 -9.22 4.40 -17.45
N LYS A 152 -9.61 5.61 -17.86
CA LYS A 152 -10.24 5.86 -19.16
C LYS A 152 -9.27 6.55 -20.12
N ASP A 153 -9.28 6.12 -21.38
CA ASP A 153 -8.56 6.78 -22.46
C ASP A 153 -9.24 8.10 -22.87
N SER A 154 -8.64 8.82 -23.82
CA SER A 154 -9.19 10.09 -24.34
C SER A 154 -10.55 9.95 -25.04
N ASN A 155 -10.94 8.73 -25.43
CA ASN A 155 -12.22 8.43 -26.05
C ASN A 155 -13.26 7.94 -25.02
N GLY A 156 -12.89 7.84 -23.74
CA GLY A 156 -13.75 7.34 -22.66
C GLY A 156 -13.79 5.82 -22.53
N ASN A 157 -12.98 5.07 -23.29
CA ASN A 157 -12.88 3.61 -23.18
C ASN A 157 -12.02 3.24 -21.97
N TRP A 158 -12.32 2.09 -21.37
CA TRP A 158 -11.52 1.54 -20.29
C TRP A 158 -10.17 1.02 -20.78
N ILE A 159 -9.09 1.48 -20.16
CA ILE A 159 -7.71 1.00 -20.41
C ILE A 159 -7.55 -0.43 -19.85
N ALA A 160 -8.18 -0.71 -18.71
CA ALA A 160 -8.32 -2.04 -18.13
C ALA A 160 -9.77 -2.22 -17.61
N LYS A 161 -10.26 -3.46 -17.56
CA LYS A 161 -11.62 -3.72 -17.10
C LYS A 161 -11.78 -3.20 -15.64
N PRO A 162 -12.77 -2.34 -15.35
CA PRO A 162 -13.01 -1.86 -14.00
C PRO A 162 -13.56 -2.97 -13.11
N PRO A 163 -13.47 -2.81 -11.78
CA PRO A 163 -14.17 -3.67 -10.83
C PRO A 163 -15.68 -3.63 -11.05
N ASP A 164 -16.36 -4.77 -10.79
CA ASP A 164 -17.80 -4.92 -11.08
C ASP A 164 -18.71 -4.26 -10.01
N TYR A 165 -18.14 -3.77 -8.90
CA TYR A 165 -18.87 -3.04 -7.85
C TYR A 165 -18.85 -1.52 -8.11
N GLU A 166 -19.75 -0.79 -7.46
CA GLU A 166 -19.89 0.67 -7.58
C GLU A 166 -18.62 1.43 -7.18
N ALA A 167 -18.42 2.61 -7.79
CA ALA A 167 -17.29 3.47 -7.46
C ALA A 167 -17.27 3.86 -5.97
N ILE A 168 -16.07 3.98 -5.40
CA ILE A 168 -15.90 4.38 -4.00
C ILE A 168 -16.16 5.89 -3.88
N VAL A 169 -17.11 6.26 -3.04
CA VAL A 169 -17.47 7.66 -2.71
C VAL A 169 -17.11 7.91 -1.25
N ALA A 170 -16.48 9.06 -0.98
CA ALA A 170 -16.12 9.47 0.37
C ALA A 170 -17.36 9.82 1.21
N GLU A 171 -17.22 9.84 2.53
CA GLU A 171 -18.33 10.15 3.46
C GLU A 171 -18.91 11.56 3.25
N ASP A 172 -18.11 12.51 2.77
CA ASP A 172 -18.55 13.88 2.46
C ASP A 172 -19.20 14.03 1.07
N GLY A 173 -19.37 12.93 0.34
CA GLY A 173 -19.92 12.91 -1.02
C GLY A 173 -18.91 13.18 -2.12
N THR A 174 -17.61 13.35 -1.80
CA THR A 174 -16.56 13.44 -2.82
C THR A 174 -16.54 12.16 -3.66
N ILE A 175 -16.59 12.30 -4.99
CA ILE A 175 -16.57 11.16 -5.93
C ILE A 175 -15.17 10.90 -6.51
N HIS A 176 -14.24 11.84 -6.37
CA HIS A 176 -12.91 11.72 -6.93
C HIS A 176 -11.90 12.57 -6.16
N ASN A 177 -10.86 11.92 -5.63
CA ASN A 177 -9.68 12.58 -5.08
C ASN A 177 -8.39 11.75 -5.18
N LEU A 178 -8.40 10.64 -5.91
CA LEU A 178 -7.21 9.79 -6.13
C LEU A 178 -5.96 10.57 -6.53
N TYR A 179 -6.09 11.62 -7.35
CA TYR A 179 -4.94 12.44 -7.76
C TYR A 179 -4.24 13.16 -6.60
N GLU A 180 -4.96 13.48 -5.51
CA GLU A 180 -4.35 14.04 -4.30
C GLU A 180 -3.45 13.00 -3.60
N TYR A 181 -3.88 11.73 -3.58
CA TYR A 181 -3.10 10.63 -2.98
C TYR A 181 -1.87 10.29 -3.82
N MET A 182 -1.99 10.31 -5.15
CA MET A 182 -0.88 10.04 -6.10
C MET A 182 0.12 11.20 -6.19
N ALA A 183 -0.28 12.43 -5.86
CA ALA A 183 0.61 13.58 -5.89
C ALA A 183 1.55 13.55 -4.68
N ILE A 184 2.76 13.00 -4.88
CA ILE A 184 3.79 12.90 -3.84
C ILE A 184 5.06 13.60 -4.33
N LYS A 185 5.51 14.61 -3.59
CA LYS A 185 6.70 15.41 -3.92
C LYS A 185 7.77 15.29 -2.84
N ALA A 186 9.02 15.46 -3.23
CA ALA A 186 10.13 15.44 -2.28
C ALA A 186 10.03 16.58 -1.25
N ALA A 187 9.46 17.71 -1.66
CA ALA A 187 9.20 18.86 -0.79
C ALA A 187 8.15 18.58 0.31
N ASP A 188 7.32 17.54 0.16
CA ASP A 188 6.29 17.18 1.14
C ASP A 188 6.83 16.19 2.19
N VAL A 189 8.06 15.69 2.03
CA VAL A 189 8.69 14.75 2.98
C VAL A 189 8.86 15.44 4.32
N TYR A 190 8.29 14.81 5.35
CA TYR A 190 8.43 15.30 6.71
C TYR A 190 9.84 15.10 7.22
N THR A 191 10.36 16.09 7.96
CA THR A 191 11.72 16.08 8.52
C THR A 191 11.77 15.83 10.03
N ASN A 192 10.61 15.83 10.69
CA ASN A 192 10.48 15.64 12.14
C ASN A 192 9.55 14.45 12.44
N ASN A 193 10.06 13.49 13.21
CA ASN A 193 9.38 12.23 13.52
C ASN A 193 8.08 12.42 14.31
N ILE A 194 7.98 13.45 15.15
CA ILE A 194 6.74 13.74 15.91
C ILE A 194 5.65 14.19 14.93
N ASP A 195 6.00 15.14 14.06
CA ASP A 195 5.07 15.71 13.08
C ASP A 195 4.58 14.65 12.09
N VAL A 196 5.46 13.69 11.74
CA VAL A 196 5.09 12.51 10.93
C VAL A 196 3.99 11.71 11.58
N LYS A 197 4.20 11.29 12.85
CA LYS A 197 3.27 10.38 13.54
C LYS A 197 1.91 11.05 13.65
N ASP A 198 1.90 12.30 14.11
CA ASP A 198 0.68 13.08 14.21
C ASP A 198 0.00 13.24 12.84
N ALA A 199 0.76 13.47 11.77
CA ALA A 199 0.21 13.60 10.44
C ALA A 199 -0.44 12.31 9.92
N VAL A 200 0.20 11.14 10.09
CA VAL A 200 -0.35 9.83 9.69
C VAL A 200 -1.71 9.57 10.33
N PHE A 201 -1.90 9.95 11.61
CA PHE A 201 -3.11 9.69 12.38
C PHE A 201 -4.15 10.82 12.39
N SER A 202 -3.87 11.98 11.77
CA SER A 202 -4.80 13.13 11.80
C SER A 202 -5.10 13.77 10.45
N GLN A 203 -4.20 13.66 9.47
CA GLN A 203 -4.34 14.36 8.20
C GLN A 203 -5.03 13.49 7.15
N LYS A 204 -5.92 14.08 6.34
CA LYS A 204 -6.64 13.41 5.23
C LYS A 204 -5.70 12.60 4.32
N LEU A 205 -4.55 13.18 4.00
CA LEU A 205 -3.55 12.59 3.10
C LEU A 205 -2.36 11.97 3.85
N GLY A 206 -2.45 11.87 5.19
CA GLY A 206 -1.41 11.31 6.04
C GLY A 206 -0.07 12.06 5.96
N ALA A 207 1.03 11.32 6.04
CA ALA A 207 2.40 11.86 5.96
C ALA A 207 3.13 11.35 4.72
N VAL A 208 4.13 12.11 4.25
CA VAL A 208 5.02 11.71 3.15
C VAL A 208 6.42 11.42 3.70
N ALA A 209 7.03 10.34 3.21
CA ALA A 209 8.33 9.84 3.59
C ALA A 209 9.16 9.39 2.37
N ASN A 210 10.47 9.33 2.52
CA ASN A 210 11.41 8.79 1.53
C ASN A 210 12.08 7.47 1.99
N ASP A 211 11.95 7.10 3.27
CA ASP A 211 12.33 5.79 3.80
C ASP A 211 11.14 5.16 4.51
N LEU A 212 10.69 4.01 4.02
CA LEU A 212 9.50 3.33 4.53
C LEU A 212 9.77 2.61 5.86
N GLU A 213 10.96 2.02 6.04
CA GLU A 213 11.28 1.31 7.29
C GLU A 213 11.52 2.28 8.44
N GLU A 214 12.29 3.35 8.18
CA GLU A 214 12.53 4.40 9.16
C GLU A 214 11.22 5.00 9.65
N LEU A 215 10.29 5.29 8.73
CA LEU A 215 8.98 5.81 9.08
C LEU A 215 8.20 4.91 10.04
N PHE A 216 8.08 3.62 9.72
CA PHE A 216 7.32 2.69 10.57
C PHE A 216 8.00 2.44 11.91
N SER A 217 9.33 2.65 12.03
CA SER A 217 10.03 2.65 13.31
C SER A 217 9.56 3.77 14.24
N HIS A 218 9.02 4.88 13.69
CA HIS A 218 8.49 6.02 14.43
C HIS A 218 6.98 5.95 14.69
N ILE A 219 6.25 5.09 13.97
CA ILE A 219 4.79 4.90 14.14
C ILE A 219 4.47 3.98 15.32
N LEU A 220 5.45 3.21 15.83
CA LEU A 220 5.35 2.41 17.05
C LEU A 220 4.90 3.25 18.27
#